data_AF-A0A1I5TNB7-F1
#
_entry.id   AF-A0A1I5TNB7-F1
#
_cell.length_a   1.000
_cell.length_b   1.000
_cell.length_c   1.000
_cell.angle_alpha   90.00
_cell.angle_beta   90.00
_cell.angle_gamma   90.00
#
_symmetry.space_group_name_H-M   'P 1'
#
loop_
_entity.id
_entity.type
_entity.pdbx_description
1 polymer ?
#
loop_
_entity_poly.entity_id
_entity_poly.type
_entity_poly.pdbx_seq_one_letter_code
_entity_poly.pdbx_strand_id
1 'polypeptide(L)'
;MQIAELETLTTKVNAALSPIKVQTSNDNHKMESTVIKMTEYQEELNNDMKKLIQVKRETKEIIDTVTNDEYRVLLELRYLSSMRWEEIAVEMNYSIDHVFRLHRRALKVVKLPAA
;
A
#
# COMPACT_ATOMS: atom_id res chain seq x y z
N MET A 1 -6.82 -4.22 8.95
CA MET A 1 -6.05 -3.54 7.89
C MET A 1 -5.86 -4.50 6.72
N GLN A 2 -6.72 -4.36 5.70
CA GLN A 2 -6.62 -4.61 4.24
C GLN A 2 -5.60 -5.58 3.58
N ILE A 3 -4.61 -6.15 4.28
CA ILE A 3 -3.54 -6.97 3.67
C ILE A 3 -4.11 -8.27 3.09
N ALA A 4 -4.90 -9.01 3.86
CA ALA A 4 -5.56 -10.23 3.39
C ALA A 4 -6.54 -9.94 2.23
N GLU A 5 -7.20 -8.78 2.28
CA GLU A 5 -8.14 -8.36 1.24
C GLU A 5 -7.42 -8.03 -0.08
N LEU A 6 -6.25 -7.37 0.00
CA LEU A 6 -5.38 -7.12 -1.15
C LEU A 6 -4.79 -8.41 -1.71
N GLU A 7 -4.32 -9.32 -0.86
CA GLU A 7 -3.80 -10.63 -1.28
C GLU A 7 -4.89 -11.47 -1.98
N THR A 8 -6.11 -11.47 -1.45
CA THR A 8 -7.24 -12.21 -2.06
C THR A 8 -7.66 -11.60 -3.40
N LEU A 9 -7.64 -10.28 -3.55
CA LEU A 9 -7.91 -9.61 -4.83
C LEU A 9 -6.81 -9.91 -5.86
N THR A 10 -5.55 -9.87 -5.45
CA THR A 10 -4.40 -10.24 -6.31
C THR A 10 -4.52 -11.69 -6.78
N THR A 11 -4.88 -12.59 -5.87
CA THR A 11 -5.05 -14.02 -6.16
C THR A 11 -6.24 -14.29 -7.09
N LYS A 12 -7.36 -13.59 -6.91
CA LYS A 12 -8.54 -13.71 -7.78
C LYS A 12 -8.28 -13.21 -9.20
N VAL A 13 -7.58 -12.09 -9.34
CA VAL A 13 -7.15 -11.57 -10.65
C VAL A 13 -6.22 -12.59 -11.32
N ASN A 14 -5.26 -13.15 -10.59
CA ASN A 14 -4.34 -14.19 -11.11
C ASN A 14 -5.07 -15.47 -11.57
N ALA A 15 -6.11 -15.89 -10.85
CA ALA A 15 -6.89 -17.09 -11.20
C ALA A 15 -7.74 -16.92 -12.47
N ALA A 16 -8.22 -15.71 -12.75
CA ALA A 16 -8.99 -15.40 -13.97
C ALA A 16 -8.12 -15.35 -15.25
N LEU A 17 -6.79 -15.36 -15.11
CA LEU A 17 -5.82 -15.12 -16.19
C LEU A 17 -5.12 -16.39 -16.72
N SER A 18 -5.46 -17.58 -16.24
CA SER A 18 -4.88 -18.85 -16.68
C SER A 18 -5.88 -19.69 -17.50
N PRO A 19 -5.48 -20.42 -18.56
CA PRO A 19 -5.28 -19.92 -19.91
C PRO A 19 -6.31 -20.47 -20.90
N ILE A 20 -6.78 -19.62 -21.81
CA ILE A 20 -7.54 -20.03 -23.00
C ILE A 20 -6.57 -20.72 -23.98
N LYS A 21 -6.66 -22.06 -24.08
CA LYS A 21 -5.98 -22.85 -25.11
C LYS A 21 -6.67 -22.62 -26.46
N VAL A 22 -6.05 -21.93 -27.41
CA VAL A 22 -6.48 -21.97 -28.83
C VAL A 22 -5.25 -22.05 -29.75
N GLN A 23 -5.33 -22.95 -30.72
CA GLN A 23 -4.28 -23.35 -31.68
C GLN A 23 -4.14 -22.42 -32.90
N THR A 24 -2.88 -22.25 -33.35
CA THR A 24 -2.28 -21.99 -34.70
C THR A 24 -2.95 -20.94 -35.62
N SER A 25 -2.29 -19.89 -36.13
CA SER A 25 -1.15 -19.90 -37.09
C SER A 25 -0.68 -18.44 -37.36
N ASN A 26 0.63 -18.17 -37.46
CA ASN A 26 1.30 -16.89 -37.80
C ASN A 26 0.98 -15.62 -36.97
N ASP A 27 -0.24 -15.47 -36.48
CA ASP A 27 -0.63 -14.55 -35.39
C ASP A 27 -0.07 -14.99 -34.04
N ASN A 28 0.38 -16.26 -33.94
CA ASN A 28 1.04 -16.82 -32.77
C ASN A 28 2.25 -15.99 -32.33
N HIS A 29 3.11 -15.50 -33.23
CA HIS A 29 4.28 -14.71 -32.81
C HIS A 29 3.92 -13.34 -32.24
N LYS A 30 2.86 -12.70 -32.76
CA LYS A 30 2.35 -11.44 -32.19
C LYS A 30 1.65 -11.69 -30.87
N MET A 31 0.90 -12.78 -30.77
CA MET A 31 0.22 -13.17 -29.53
C MET A 31 1.23 -13.59 -28.46
N GLU A 32 2.23 -14.40 -28.78
CA GLU A 32 3.38 -14.74 -27.94
C GLU A 32 4.14 -13.50 -27.48
N SER A 33 4.48 -12.57 -28.39
CA SER A 33 5.14 -11.31 -28.01
C SER A 33 4.28 -10.44 -27.11
N THR A 34 2.96 -10.43 -27.32
CA THR A 34 2.01 -9.70 -26.48
C THR A 34 1.86 -10.35 -25.11
N VAL A 35 1.81 -11.68 -25.05
CA VAL A 35 1.76 -12.45 -23.81
C VAL A 35 3.06 -12.26 -23.01
N ILE A 36 4.23 -12.26 -23.66
CA ILE A 36 5.52 -11.99 -23.00
C ILE A 36 5.52 -10.58 -22.39
N LYS A 37 5.15 -9.55 -23.16
CA LYS A 37 5.04 -8.17 -22.64
C LYS A 37 4.03 -8.06 -21.51
N MET A 38 2.91 -8.79 -21.60
CA MET A 38 1.92 -8.83 -20.53
C MET A 38 2.50 -9.45 -19.26
N THR A 39 3.27 -10.54 -19.36
CA THR A 39 3.93 -11.15 -18.21
C THR A 39 5.00 -10.25 -17.60
N GLU A 40 5.77 -9.53 -18.42
CA GLU A 40 6.74 -8.53 -17.96
C GLU A 40 6.04 -7.40 -17.19
N TYR A 41 4.95 -6.84 -17.74
CA TYR A 41 4.15 -5.81 -17.05
C TYR A 41 3.50 -6.32 -15.77
N GLN A 42 3.06 -7.57 -15.73
CA GLN A 42 2.54 -8.19 -14.52
C GLN A 42 3.62 -8.31 -13.45
N GLU A 43 4.84 -8.68 -13.83
CA GLU A 43 5.97 -8.75 -12.91
C GLU A 43 6.35 -7.37 -12.38
N GLU A 44 6.39 -6.35 -13.25
CA GLU A 44 6.61 -4.95 -12.86
C GLU A 44 5.55 -4.48 -11.84
N LEU A 45 4.27 -4.68 -12.15
CA LEU A 45 3.16 -4.32 -11.26
C LEU A 45 3.26 -5.03 -9.90
N ASN A 46 3.57 -6.32 -9.92
CA ASN A 46 3.75 -7.10 -8.69
C ASN A 46 4.93 -6.60 -7.87
N ASN A 47 6.03 -6.21 -8.52
CA ASN A 47 7.19 -5.65 -7.86
C ASN A 47 6.89 -4.28 -7.25
N ASP A 48 6.12 -3.44 -7.92
CA ASP A 48 5.70 -2.15 -7.37
C ASP A 48 4.74 -2.32 -6.19
N MET A 49 3.83 -3.28 -6.26
CA MET A 49 2.99 -3.65 -5.12
C MET A 49 3.84 -4.10 -3.92
N LYS A 50 4.83 -4.97 -4.14
CA LYS A 50 5.73 -5.44 -3.07
C LYS A 50 6.50 -4.27 -2.44
N LYS A 51 7.04 -3.34 -3.25
CA LYS A 51 7.72 -2.14 -2.74
C LYS A 51 6.79 -1.31 -1.87
N LEU A 52 5.55 -1.09 -2.30
CA LEU A 52 4.57 -0.31 -1.54
C LEU A 52 4.22 -1.00 -0.21
N ILE A 53 4.01 -2.31 -0.22
CA ILE A 53 3.75 -3.11 0.99
C ILE A 53 4.93 -3.02 1.96
N GLN A 54 6.15 -3.12 1.44
CA GLN A 54 7.36 -3.04 2.25
C GLN A 54 7.48 -1.68 2.95
N VAL A 55 7.30 -0.57 2.22
CA VAL A 55 7.34 0.77 2.80
C VAL A 55 6.24 0.97 3.85
N LYS A 56 5.02 0.46 3.59
CA LYS A 56 3.94 0.51 4.58
C LYS A 56 4.27 -0.29 5.84
N ARG A 57 4.93 -1.45 5.71
CA ARG A 57 5.37 -2.27 6.83
C ARG A 57 6.42 -1.55 7.67
N GLU A 58 7.47 -1.04 7.04
CA GLU A 58 8.53 -0.27 7.72
C GLU A 58 7.96 0.95 8.45
N THR A 59 7.04 1.67 7.79
CA THR A 59 6.34 2.81 8.40
C THR A 59 5.55 2.37 9.63
N LYS A 60 4.83 1.25 9.55
CA LYS A 60 4.07 0.71 10.69
C LYS A 60 4.99 0.32 11.85
N GLU A 61 6.10 -0.35 11.57
CA GLU A 61 7.08 -0.74 12.59
C GLU A 61 7.62 0.50 13.33
N ILE A 62 7.91 1.59 12.61
CA ILE A 62 8.33 2.86 13.24
C ILE A 62 7.21 3.43 14.11
N ILE A 63 5.98 3.48 13.60
CA ILE A 63 4.82 4.01 14.36
C ILE A 63 4.59 3.18 15.63
N ASP A 64 4.71 1.86 15.56
CA ASP A 64 4.50 0.96 16.69
C ASP A 64 5.49 1.20 17.85
N THR A 65 6.64 1.85 17.60
CA THR A 65 7.60 2.25 18.66
C THR A 65 7.14 3.48 19.47
N VAL A 66 6.15 4.23 18.99
CA VAL A 66 5.66 5.44 19.67
C VAL A 66 4.79 5.03 20.86
N THR A 67 5.19 5.39 22.08
CA THR A 67 4.48 4.97 23.30
C THR A 67 3.10 5.60 23.46
N ASN A 68 2.88 6.80 22.92
CA ASN A 68 1.61 7.49 23.07
C ASN A 68 0.59 6.97 22.03
N ASP A 69 -0.51 6.40 22.51
CA ASP A 69 -1.56 5.80 21.67
C ASP A 69 -2.21 6.79 20.71
N GLU A 70 -2.49 8.01 21.19
CA GLU A 70 -3.09 9.07 20.40
C GLU A 70 -2.20 9.49 19.22
N TYR A 71 -0.88 9.52 19.45
CA TYR A 71 0.10 9.82 18.43
C TYR A 71 0.19 8.66 17.42
N ARG A 72 0.15 7.41 17.88
CA ARG A 72 0.11 6.26 16.97
C ARG A 72 -1.10 6.32 16.06
N VAL A 73 -2.30 6.47 16.61
CA VAL A 73 -3.55 6.55 15.83
C VAL A 73 -3.44 7.67 14.79
N LEU A 74 -3.02 8.87 15.19
CA LEU A 74 -2.83 9.98 14.27
C LEU A 74 -1.86 9.65 13.12
N LEU A 75 -0.72 9.03 13.44
CA LEU A 75 0.30 8.68 12.46
C LEU A 75 -0.18 7.54 11.54
N GLU A 76 -0.91 6.54 12.04
CA GLU A 76 -1.48 5.47 11.22
C GLU A 76 -2.51 6.02 10.23
N LEU A 77 -3.44 6.86 10.69
CA LEU A 77 -4.43 7.49 9.82
C LEU A 77 -3.75 8.34 8.74
N ARG A 78 -2.69 9.07 9.10
CA ARG A 78 -1.97 9.94 8.17
C ARG A 78 -1.12 9.18 7.15
N TYR A 79 -0.33 8.19 7.59
CA TYR A 79 0.74 7.60 6.79
C TYR A 79 0.45 6.18 6.29
N LEU A 80 -0.44 5.43 6.95
CA LEU A 80 -0.83 4.08 6.50
C LEU A 80 -2.15 4.11 5.71
N SER A 81 -3.11 4.91 6.18
CA SER A 81 -4.44 5.07 5.56
C SER A 81 -4.51 6.24 4.57
N SER A 82 -3.47 7.06 4.47
CA SER A 82 -3.38 8.22 3.56
C SER A 82 -4.55 9.21 3.67
N MET A 83 -5.12 9.36 4.87
CA MET A 83 -6.27 10.25 5.09
C MET A 83 -5.87 11.73 5.03
N ARG A 84 -6.81 12.56 4.57
CA ARG A 84 -6.67 14.02 4.60
C ARG A 84 -6.81 14.52 6.03
N TRP A 85 -6.25 15.70 6.31
CA TRP A 85 -6.24 16.25 7.67
C TRP A 85 -7.64 16.51 8.22
N GLU A 86 -8.56 16.91 7.35
CA GLU A 86 -9.97 17.15 7.64
C GLU A 86 -10.67 15.84 8.03
N GLU A 87 -10.38 14.74 7.34
CA GLU A 87 -10.93 13.41 7.63
C GLU A 87 -10.40 12.87 8.96
N ILE A 88 -9.11 13.06 9.22
CA ILE A 88 -8.47 12.71 10.49
C ILE A 88 -9.07 13.51 11.64
N ALA A 89 -9.33 14.80 11.43
CA ALA A 89 -9.96 15.65 12.44
C ALA A 89 -11.36 15.16 12.81
N VAL A 90 -12.15 14.75 11.81
CA VAL A 90 -13.46 14.13 12.03
C VAL A 90 -13.32 12.80 12.78
N GLU A 91 -12.43 11.90 12.31
CA GLU A 91 -12.22 10.56 12.87
C GLU A 91 -11.77 10.61 14.34
N MET A 92 -10.84 11.51 14.66
CA MET A 92 -10.32 11.69 16.03
C MET A 92 -11.21 12.61 16.90
N ASN A 93 -12.31 13.12 16.35
CA ASN A 93 -13.20 14.10 17.01
C ASN A 93 -12.45 15.34 17.54
N TYR A 94 -11.54 15.87 16.71
CA TYR A 94 -10.70 17.03 17.02
C TYR A 94 -10.91 18.17 16.04
N SER A 95 -10.55 19.38 16.47
CA SER A 95 -10.38 20.48 15.53
C SER A 95 -9.14 20.27 14.69
N ILE A 96 -9.16 20.74 13.44
CA ILE A 96 -8.04 20.63 12.52
C ILE A 96 -6.75 21.26 13.10
N ASP A 97 -6.87 22.37 13.84
CA ASP A 97 -5.75 23.00 14.53
C ASP A 97 -5.14 22.10 15.62
N HIS A 98 -5.99 21.36 16.33
CA HIS A 98 -5.53 20.41 17.33
C HIS A 98 -4.75 19.27 16.65
N VAL A 99 -5.29 18.71 15.56
CA VAL A 99 -4.63 17.65 14.77
C VAL A 99 -3.24 18.09 14.31
N PHE A 100 -3.08 19.31 13.78
CA PHE A 100 -1.76 19.81 13.38
C PHE A 100 -0.79 19.96 14.56
N ARG A 101 -1.26 20.44 15.72
CA ARG A 101 -0.41 20.53 16.92
C ARG A 101 -0.01 19.15 17.43
N LEU A 102 -0.96 18.20 17.43
CA LEU A 102 -0.75 16.82 17.84
C LEU A 102 0.25 16.14 16.91
N HIS A 103 0.11 16.33 15.60
CA HIS A 103 1.03 15.82 14.58
C HIS A 103 2.45 16.31 14.80
N ARG A 104 2.64 17.61 15.04
CA ARG A 104 3.97 18.18 15.36
C ARG A 104 4.58 17.58 16.62
N ARG A 105 3.77 17.22 17.62
CA ARG A 105 4.24 16.55 18.85
C ARG A 105 4.60 15.09 18.58
N ALA A 106 3.76 14.39 17.83
CA ALA A 106 3.98 13.01 17.41
C ALA A 106 5.31 12.86 16.65
N LEU A 107 5.57 13.73 15.67
CA LEU A 107 6.82 13.68 14.90
C LEU A 107 8.08 13.92 15.72
N LYS A 108 8.00 14.60 16.86
CA LYS A 108 9.17 14.82 17.74
C LYS A 108 9.57 13.58 18.53
N VAL A 109 8.65 12.64 18.74
CA VAL A 109 8.91 11.41 19.49
C VAL A 109 9.23 10.22 18.59
N VAL A 110 8.91 10.33 17.30
CA VAL A 110 9.27 9.33 16.29
C VAL A 110 10.80 9.28 16.15
N LYS A 111 11.36 8.08 16.21
CA LYS A 111 12.77 7.81 15.93
C LYS A 111 12.87 7.08 14.60
N LEU A 112 13.54 7.70 13.63
CA LEU A 112 13.81 7.06 12.36
C LEU A 112 15.04 6.13 12.50
N PRO A 113 15.06 4.99 11.80
CA PRO A 113 16.27 4.18 11.70
C PRO A 113 17.40 5.00 11.07
N ALA A 114 18.63 4.76 11.51
CA ALA A 114 19.81 5.37 10.87
C ALA A 114 19.91 4.87 9.43
N ALA A 115 20.19 5.80 8.50
CA ALA A 115 20.37 5.53 7.08
C ALA A 115 21.67 4.76 6.79
#